data_AF-A0A397CFI4-F1
#
_entry.id   AF-A0A397CFI4-F1
#
_cell.length_a   1.000
_cell.length_b   1.000
_cell.length_c   1.000
_cell.angle_alpha   90.00
_cell.angle_beta   90.00
_cell.angle_gamma   90.00
#
_symmetry.space_group_name_H-M   'P 1'
#
loop_
_entity.id
_entity.type
_entity.pdbx_description
1 polymer ?
#
loop_
_entity_poly.entity_id
_entity_poly.type
_entity_poly.pdbx_seq_one_letter_code
_entity_poly.pdbx_strand_id
1 'polypeptide(L)'
;NDELVKAITEGDLLQVLLSELSGECNMNSLYVFKDKKGYDWKATPLIAAAALGHTELVQGFIDRADIDETALYKAAEKGQVAVVRELLEHPDINVNLPNDRNQTALGKAAQYGNIGVIQLLLDHGADPSILDKVIPGTKLFPHSFSWSTFLDSHVPVDTSVRVAVVATLLGSEKDGDDWVRELATAKDQHGREALHTTDAATRDLLNGLRFFCGRYELFDGPPIHVSATAVVVNAYDHGVFRQVFEQFANDCGELDKKGFQACGRLLGQQPTDVKKKVDAAVEFDLWDKDKSGYLSASEYIRYCDQTYGGKLKVAMKFMRNADEHAREVDTRADLDIHFVLGLLPTLPQATFHANVASLTLPGRGVAMAN
;
A
#
# COMPACT_ATOMS: atom_id res chain seq x y z
N ASN A 1 39.55 37.33 3.73
CA ASN A 1 38.36 36.61 4.25
C ASN A 1 37.20 36.65 3.25
N ASP A 2 36.74 37.84 2.85
CA ASP A 2 35.66 37.98 1.86
C ASP A 2 35.99 37.34 0.49
N GLU A 3 37.25 37.43 0.04
CA GLU A 3 37.69 36.79 -1.21
C GLU A 3 37.66 35.25 -1.14
N LEU A 4 38.06 34.67 0.00
CA LEU A 4 38.00 33.22 0.22
C LEU A 4 36.54 32.71 0.26
N VAL A 5 35.67 33.41 0.99
CA VAL A 5 34.23 33.08 1.05
C VAL A 5 33.62 33.15 -0.35
N LYS A 6 33.98 34.16 -1.13
CA LYS A 6 33.53 34.29 -2.53
C LYS A 6 34.05 33.13 -3.39
N ALA A 7 35.33 32.79 -3.30
CA ALA A 7 35.92 31.69 -4.07
C ALA A 7 35.25 30.33 -3.76
N ILE A 8 35.02 30.02 -2.48
CA ILE A 8 34.28 28.82 -2.07
C ILE A 8 32.82 28.88 -2.55
N THR A 9 32.19 30.06 -2.54
CA THR A 9 30.82 30.23 -3.02
C THR A 9 30.72 29.96 -4.52
N GLU A 10 31.71 30.39 -5.28
CA GLU A 10 31.77 30.26 -6.74
C GLU A 10 32.33 28.90 -7.21
N GLY A 11 32.95 28.13 -6.32
CA GLY A 11 33.56 26.84 -6.67
C GLY A 11 34.97 26.97 -7.25
N ASP A 12 35.65 28.10 -7.04
CA ASP A 12 36.98 28.37 -7.61
C ASP A 12 38.09 27.70 -6.77
N LEU A 13 38.41 26.45 -7.11
CA LEU A 13 39.45 25.67 -6.44
C LEU A 13 40.81 26.37 -6.49
N LEU A 14 41.16 26.99 -7.61
CA LEU A 14 42.47 27.60 -7.78
C LEU A 14 42.64 28.79 -6.85
N GLN A 15 41.63 29.65 -6.75
CA GLN A 15 41.66 30.79 -5.84
C GLN A 15 41.68 30.34 -4.36
N VAL A 16 40.96 29.27 -3.99
CA VAL A 16 41.02 28.75 -2.62
C VAL A 16 42.39 28.19 -2.27
N LEU A 17 43.02 27.42 -3.17
CA LEU A 17 44.38 26.89 -2.96
C LEU A 17 45.42 28.01 -2.83
N LEU A 18 45.27 29.09 -3.61
CA LEU A 18 46.12 30.28 -3.48
C LEU A 18 45.95 30.95 -2.10
N SER A 19 44.71 31.08 -1.61
CA SER A 19 44.44 31.62 -0.27
C SER A 19 44.95 30.72 0.86
N GLU A 20 45.03 29.40 0.65
CA GLU A 20 45.64 28.48 1.59
C GLU A 20 47.17 28.63 1.63
N LEU A 21 47.81 28.72 0.46
CA LEU A 21 49.25 28.95 0.34
C LEU A 21 49.70 30.29 0.96
N SER A 22 48.85 31.32 0.91
CA SER A 22 49.11 32.61 1.56
C SER A 22 48.85 32.61 3.07
N GLY A 23 48.32 31.51 3.63
CA GLY A 23 47.97 31.39 5.05
C GLY A 23 46.67 32.11 5.44
N GLU A 24 45.89 32.59 4.47
CA GLU A 24 44.61 33.26 4.68
C GLU A 24 43.43 32.29 4.85
N CYS A 25 43.58 31.06 4.34
CA CYS A 25 42.63 29.98 4.53
C CYS A 25 43.09 29.02 5.62
N ASN A 26 42.21 28.76 6.59
CA ASN A 26 42.35 27.68 7.54
C ASN A 26 41.15 26.75 7.33
N MET A 27 41.43 25.51 6.93
CA MET A 27 40.43 24.50 6.56
C MET A 27 39.47 24.12 7.69
N ASN A 28 39.83 24.40 8.95
CA ASN A 28 39.03 24.06 10.13
C ASN A 28 38.40 25.31 10.77
N SER A 29 38.62 26.50 10.20
CA SER A 29 38.01 27.75 10.67
C SER A 29 36.58 27.92 10.14
N LEU A 30 35.73 28.55 10.96
CA LEU A 30 34.37 28.90 10.57
C LEU A 30 34.34 30.23 9.82
N TYR A 31 33.79 30.21 8.61
CA TYR A 31 33.57 31.37 7.76
C TYR A 31 32.07 31.68 7.65
N VAL A 32 31.73 32.93 7.40
CA VAL A 32 30.33 33.37 7.24
C VAL A 32 29.97 33.40 5.75
N PHE A 33 28.98 32.59 5.38
CA PHE A 33 28.43 32.49 4.04
C PHE A 33 27.01 33.03 4.01
N LYS A 34 26.54 33.44 2.83
CA LYS A 34 25.15 33.87 2.61
C LYS A 34 24.39 32.85 1.78
N ASP A 35 23.18 32.52 2.20
CA ASP A 35 22.28 31.70 1.38
C ASP A 35 21.59 32.53 0.28
N LYS A 36 20.80 31.87 -0.57
CA LYS A 36 20.05 32.54 -1.65
C LYS A 36 19.04 33.59 -1.15
N LYS A 37 18.69 33.57 0.13
CA LYS A 37 17.77 34.52 0.78
C LYS A 37 18.52 35.63 1.56
N GLY A 38 19.85 35.59 1.57
CA GLY A 38 20.71 36.57 2.24
C GLY A 38 20.93 36.29 3.73
N TYR A 39 20.55 35.12 4.24
CA TYR A 39 20.83 34.74 5.63
C TYR A 39 22.28 34.30 5.79
N ASP A 40 22.93 34.85 6.81
CA ASP A 40 24.27 34.46 7.21
C ASP A 40 24.25 33.09 7.90
N TRP A 41 25.17 32.21 7.51
CA TRP A 41 25.41 30.93 8.15
C TRP A 41 26.91 30.66 8.28
N LYS A 42 27.31 29.90 9.29
CA LYS A 42 28.71 29.59 9.58
C LYS A 42 29.04 28.17 9.18
N ALA A 43 30.16 27.98 8.50
CA ALA A 43 30.65 26.68 8.08
C ALA A 43 32.16 26.66 7.88
N THR A 44 32.76 25.48 7.97
CA THR A 44 34.10 25.23 7.44
C THR A 44 34.07 25.20 5.91
N PRO A 45 35.21 25.41 5.23
CA PRO A 45 35.30 25.29 3.77
C PRO A 45 34.73 23.99 3.21
N LEU A 46 34.98 22.84 3.86
CA LEU A 46 34.43 21.54 3.45
C LEU A 46 32.90 21.50 3.53
N ILE A 47 32.32 21.93 4.66
CA ILE A 47 30.86 21.98 4.84
C ILE A 47 30.22 22.93 3.81
N ALA A 48 30.87 24.06 3.53
CA ALA A 48 30.40 25.02 2.54
C ALA A 48 30.41 24.47 1.12
N ALA A 49 31.54 23.88 0.69
CA ALA A 49 31.65 23.20 -0.59
C ALA A 49 30.61 22.08 -0.74
N ALA A 50 30.40 21.29 0.32
CA ALA A 50 29.44 20.20 0.32
C ALA A 50 27.99 20.68 0.18
N ALA A 51 27.60 21.75 0.90
CA ALA A 51 26.26 22.32 0.80
C ALA A 51 25.99 22.93 -0.60
N LEU A 52 27.01 23.55 -1.19
CA LEU A 52 26.90 24.24 -2.49
C LEU A 52 27.01 23.29 -3.69
N GLY A 53 27.52 22.07 -3.50
CA GLY A 53 27.64 21.06 -4.56
C GLY A 53 28.97 21.09 -5.31
N HIS A 54 29.98 21.76 -4.75
CA HIS A 54 31.28 21.93 -5.39
C HIS A 54 32.15 20.70 -5.20
N THR A 55 31.97 19.70 -6.08
CA THR A 55 32.60 18.38 -5.97
C THR A 55 34.13 18.46 -5.99
N GLU A 56 34.70 19.30 -6.86
CA GLU A 56 36.16 19.51 -6.95
C GLU A 56 36.75 20.10 -5.67
N LEU A 57 36.02 21.03 -5.03
CA LEU A 57 36.42 21.58 -3.74
C LEU A 57 36.37 20.50 -2.65
N VAL A 58 35.32 19.69 -2.62
CA VAL A 58 35.18 18.59 -1.64
C VAL A 58 36.34 17.62 -1.78
N GLN A 59 36.64 17.14 -3.00
CA GLN A 59 37.79 16.28 -3.26
C GLN A 59 39.12 16.91 -2.82
N GLY A 60 39.29 18.21 -3.08
CA GLY A 60 40.49 18.93 -2.66
C GLY A 60 40.61 19.10 -1.14
N PHE A 61 39.50 19.10 -0.40
CA PHE A 61 39.48 19.46 1.03
C PHE A 61 39.37 18.26 1.96
N ILE A 62 38.80 17.15 1.49
CA ILE A 62 38.38 16.03 2.34
C ILE A 62 39.55 15.49 3.18
N ASP A 63 40.71 15.22 2.58
CA ASP A 63 41.88 14.68 3.29
C ASP A 63 42.59 15.68 4.24
N ARG A 64 42.20 16.96 4.22
CA ARG A 64 42.92 18.07 4.87
C ARG A 64 42.09 18.81 5.93
N ALA A 65 40.79 18.58 5.95
CA ALA A 65 39.87 19.19 6.90
C ALA A 65 39.57 18.21 8.05
N ASP A 66 39.16 18.74 9.20
CA ASP A 66 38.55 17.93 10.24
C ASP A 66 37.17 17.48 9.72
N ILE A 67 37.10 16.24 9.23
CA ILE A 67 35.87 15.67 8.69
C ILE A 67 34.94 15.29 9.83
N ASP A 68 33.70 15.77 9.74
CA ASP A 68 32.56 15.24 10.46
C ASP A 68 31.42 14.97 9.46
N GLU A 69 30.33 14.38 9.94
CA GLU A 69 29.15 14.08 9.14
C GLU A 69 28.34 15.34 8.78
N THR A 70 28.73 16.53 9.25
CA THR A 70 28.05 17.79 8.93
C THR A 70 28.08 18.10 7.45
N ALA A 71 29.20 17.80 6.78
CA ALA A 71 29.30 17.90 5.33
C ALA A 71 28.28 16.97 4.63
N LEU A 72 28.15 15.73 5.11
CA LEU A 72 27.22 14.74 4.58
C LEU A 72 25.76 15.18 4.79
N TYR A 73 25.39 15.66 5.98
CA TYR A 73 24.02 16.15 6.23
C TYR A 73 23.66 17.33 5.32
N LYS A 74 24.60 18.25 5.08
CA LYS A 74 24.35 19.43 4.24
C LYS A 74 24.26 19.08 2.77
N ALA A 75 25.12 18.19 2.27
CA ALA A 75 25.01 17.65 0.93
C ALA A 75 23.68 16.91 0.74
N ALA A 76 23.25 16.12 1.73
CA ALA A 76 22.01 15.37 1.70
C ALA A 76 20.76 16.27 1.77
N GLU A 77 20.76 17.31 2.61
CA GLU A 77 19.71 18.33 2.69
C GLU A 77 19.52 19.06 1.35
N LYS A 78 20.63 19.36 0.65
CA LYS A 78 20.63 20.12 -0.61
C LYS A 78 20.51 19.25 -1.87
N GLY A 79 20.52 17.93 -1.73
CA GLY A 79 20.37 17.00 -2.86
C GLY A 79 21.62 16.86 -3.73
N GLN A 80 22.81 17.09 -3.17
CA GLN A 80 24.07 17.12 -3.91
C GLN A 80 24.62 15.70 -4.11
N VAL A 81 24.06 14.96 -5.08
CA VAL A 81 24.36 13.52 -5.31
C VAL A 81 25.85 13.24 -5.50
N ALA A 82 26.56 14.04 -6.31
CA ALA A 82 27.99 13.83 -6.57
C ALA A 82 28.83 14.03 -5.29
N VAL A 83 28.58 15.10 -4.54
CA VAL A 83 29.24 15.34 -3.25
C VAL A 83 28.98 14.23 -2.25
N VAL A 84 27.73 13.76 -2.14
CA VAL A 84 27.38 12.67 -1.21
C VAL A 84 28.18 11.41 -1.55
N ARG A 85 28.39 11.11 -2.84
CA ARG A 85 29.22 9.98 -3.26
C ARG A 85 30.65 10.12 -2.77
N GLU A 86 31.30 11.24 -3.06
CA GLU A 86 32.69 11.50 -2.63
C GLU A 86 32.85 11.40 -1.11
N LEU A 87 31.89 11.94 -0.35
CA LEU A 87 31.89 11.87 1.11
C LEU A 87 31.73 10.43 1.62
N LEU A 88 30.84 9.64 1.03
CA LEU A 88 30.61 8.25 1.46
C LEU A 88 31.76 7.29 1.09
N GLU A 89 32.62 7.67 0.15
CA GLU A 89 33.83 6.92 -0.20
C GLU A 89 34.97 7.13 0.82
N HIS A 90 34.87 8.17 1.66
CA HIS A 90 35.87 8.45 2.68
C HIS A 90 35.70 7.53 3.91
N PRO A 91 36.78 6.87 4.40
CA PRO A 91 36.68 5.82 5.43
C PRO A 91 36.19 6.33 6.79
N ASP A 92 36.41 7.61 7.10
CA ASP A 92 36.04 8.20 8.39
C ASP A 92 34.58 8.69 8.45
N ILE A 93 33.82 8.61 7.35
CA ILE A 93 32.43 9.07 7.31
C ILE A 93 31.48 7.94 7.67
N ASN A 94 30.73 8.11 8.75
CA ASN A 94 29.67 7.17 9.13
C ASN A 94 28.31 7.64 8.63
N VAL A 95 27.74 6.94 7.64
CA VAL A 95 26.43 7.25 7.04
C VAL A 95 25.28 7.31 8.05
N ASN A 96 25.41 6.60 9.18
CA ASN A 96 24.39 6.44 10.21
C ASN A 96 24.60 7.33 11.43
N LEU A 97 25.70 8.09 11.51
CA LEU A 97 25.88 8.98 12.66
C LEU A 97 24.80 10.07 12.60
N PRO A 98 24.13 10.39 13.72
CA PRO A 98 23.20 11.50 13.79
C PRO A 98 23.90 12.79 14.27
N ASN A 99 23.44 13.95 13.79
CA ASN A 99 23.99 15.25 14.21
C ASN A 99 23.59 15.63 15.65
N ASP A 100 24.00 16.81 16.12
CA ASP A 100 23.64 17.32 17.47
C ASP A 100 22.13 17.46 17.71
N ARG A 101 21.33 17.54 16.64
CA ARG A 101 19.85 17.53 16.68
C ARG A 101 19.28 16.13 16.46
N ASN A 102 20.13 15.12 16.60
CA ASN A 102 19.90 13.71 16.34
C ASN A 102 19.41 13.38 14.93
N GLN A 103 19.70 14.19 13.92
CA GLN A 103 19.19 13.98 12.56
C GLN A 103 20.17 13.18 11.71
N THR A 104 19.67 12.23 10.92
CA THR A 104 20.50 11.43 9.99
C THR A 104 20.57 12.07 8.60
N ALA A 105 21.61 11.72 7.82
CA ALA A 105 21.72 12.14 6.42
C ALA A 105 20.53 11.63 5.59
N LEU A 106 20.10 10.40 5.85
CA LEU A 106 18.92 9.80 5.23
C LEU A 106 17.63 10.56 5.60
N GLY A 107 17.46 10.91 6.87
CA GLY A 107 16.33 11.71 7.34
C GLY A 107 16.27 13.08 6.65
N LYS A 108 17.42 13.74 6.45
CA LYS A 108 17.51 15.00 5.69
C LYS A 108 17.18 14.82 4.21
N ALA A 109 17.74 13.81 3.55
CA ALA A 109 17.43 13.55 2.15
C ALA A 109 15.93 13.26 1.95
N ALA A 110 15.32 12.48 2.84
CA ALA A 110 13.90 12.18 2.84
C ALA A 110 13.03 13.42 3.10
N GLN A 111 13.40 14.26 4.09
CA GLN A 111 12.68 15.49 4.42
C GLN A 111 12.54 16.44 3.22
N TYR A 112 13.56 16.49 2.36
CA TYR A 112 13.60 17.38 1.19
C TYR A 112 13.29 16.67 -0.14
N GLY A 113 12.96 15.37 -0.10
CA GLY A 113 12.58 14.61 -1.31
C GLY A 113 13.74 14.36 -2.28
N ASN A 114 14.98 14.31 -1.79
CA ASN A 114 16.17 14.15 -2.61
C ASN A 114 16.40 12.68 -2.99
N ILE A 115 15.57 12.13 -3.88
CA ILE A 115 15.52 10.69 -4.22
C ILE A 115 16.89 10.10 -4.62
N GLY A 116 17.67 10.81 -5.45
CA GLY A 116 18.99 10.34 -5.87
C GLY A 116 19.98 10.19 -4.71
N VAL A 117 19.87 11.06 -3.69
CA VAL A 117 20.65 10.95 -2.45
C VAL A 117 20.12 9.83 -1.57
N ILE A 118 18.79 9.67 -1.45
CA ILE A 118 18.17 8.60 -0.66
C ILE A 118 18.67 7.25 -1.15
N GLN A 119 18.62 7.00 -2.46
CA GLN A 119 19.11 5.74 -3.04
C GLN A 119 20.58 5.53 -2.71
N LEU A 120 21.42 6.55 -2.93
CA LEU A 120 22.86 6.45 -2.69
C LEU A 120 23.20 6.16 -1.22
N LEU A 121 22.50 6.79 -0.27
CA LEU A 121 22.67 6.54 1.15
C LEU A 121 22.26 5.11 1.53
N LEU A 122 21.12 4.63 1.02
CA LEU A 122 20.66 3.26 1.25
C LEU A 122 21.64 2.22 0.67
N ASP A 123 22.18 2.49 -0.52
CA ASP A 123 23.18 1.63 -1.16
C ASP A 123 24.48 1.54 -0.32
N HIS A 124 24.78 2.56 0.49
CA HIS A 124 25.93 2.61 1.41
C HIS A 124 25.56 2.19 2.85
N GLY A 125 24.42 1.53 3.06
CA GLY A 125 24.05 0.95 4.35
C GLY A 125 23.46 1.95 5.35
N ALA A 126 22.87 3.05 4.87
CA ALA A 126 22.05 3.91 5.71
C ALA A 126 20.86 3.12 6.28
N ASP A 127 20.68 3.17 7.60
CA ASP A 127 19.62 2.48 8.31
C ASP A 127 18.38 3.38 8.41
N PRO A 128 17.27 3.08 7.69
CA PRO A 128 16.04 3.86 7.74
C PRO A 128 15.32 3.79 9.10
N SER A 129 15.72 2.87 9.99
CA SER A 129 15.14 2.73 11.33
C SER A 129 15.71 3.73 12.35
N ILE A 130 16.84 4.37 12.04
CA ILE A 130 17.44 5.40 12.90
C ILE A 130 16.58 6.66 12.81
N LEU A 131 15.72 6.82 13.82
CA LEU A 131 14.84 7.97 13.94
C LEU A 131 15.57 9.20 14.45
N ASP A 132 15.22 10.36 13.91
CA ASP A 132 15.61 11.65 14.47
C ASP A 132 15.12 11.72 15.95
N LYS A 133 16.03 11.82 16.95
CA LYS A 133 15.55 11.99 18.34
C LYS A 133 14.86 13.33 18.48
N VAL A 134 13.68 13.25 19.06
CA VAL A 134 12.68 14.29 19.28
C VAL A 134 13.27 15.51 20.00
N ILE A 135 13.01 16.71 19.48
CA ILE A 135 13.16 17.95 20.24
C ILE A 135 12.15 17.88 21.42
N PRO A 136 12.57 18.06 22.69
CA PRO A 136 11.64 18.05 23.82
C PRO A 136 10.48 19.02 23.59
N GLY A 137 9.24 18.51 23.59
CA GLY A 137 8.02 19.31 23.35
C GLY A 137 7.37 19.10 21.98
N THR A 138 8.04 18.46 21.02
CA THR A 138 7.38 17.97 19.79
C THR A 138 6.72 16.63 20.09
N LYS A 139 5.40 16.55 19.89
CA LYS A 139 4.65 15.29 19.99
C LYS A 139 5.26 14.33 18.98
N LEU A 140 5.71 13.14 19.40
CA LEU A 140 5.96 12.04 18.47
C LEU A 140 4.69 11.93 17.63
N PHE A 141 4.79 12.02 16.31
CA PHE A 141 3.95 11.17 15.50
C PHE A 141 4.68 9.84 15.53
N PRO A 142 4.29 8.88 16.40
CA PRO A 142 4.79 7.54 16.22
C PRO A 142 4.49 7.18 14.76
N HIS A 143 5.43 6.55 14.05
CA HIS A 143 5.13 6.03 12.71
C HIS A 143 4.01 4.98 12.72
N SER A 144 3.45 4.65 13.90
CA SER A 144 2.10 4.13 14.04
C SER A 144 1.17 4.86 13.08
N PHE A 145 0.48 4.10 12.23
CA PHE A 145 -0.45 4.61 11.23
C PHE A 145 0.17 5.23 9.98
N SER A 146 1.50 5.23 9.79
CA SER A 146 2.12 5.74 8.55
C SER A 146 1.57 5.01 7.31
N TRP A 147 1.44 3.68 7.40
CA TRP A 147 0.86 2.84 6.38
C TRP A 147 -0.62 3.18 6.10
N SER A 148 -1.46 3.20 7.15
CA SER A 148 -2.89 3.51 6.99
C SER A 148 -3.12 4.96 6.54
N THR A 149 -2.24 5.90 6.92
CA THR A 149 -2.26 7.30 6.46
C THR A 149 -1.85 7.39 5.00
N PHE A 150 -0.76 6.70 4.61
CA PHE A 150 -0.35 6.58 3.21
C PHE A 150 -1.46 5.98 2.35
N LEU A 151 -2.20 5.01 2.87
CA LEU A 151 -3.32 4.38 2.18
C LEU A 151 -4.63 5.13 2.24
N ASP A 152 -4.84 6.12 3.13
CA ASP A 152 -6.07 6.91 3.18
C ASP A 152 -6.20 7.84 1.96
N SER A 153 -7.27 7.71 1.18
CA SER A 153 -7.49 8.47 -0.05
C SER A 153 -7.63 9.98 0.14
N HIS A 154 -7.85 10.46 1.37
CA HIS A 154 -7.90 11.89 1.69
C HIS A 154 -6.51 12.53 1.72
N VAL A 155 -5.45 11.72 1.89
CA VAL A 155 -4.07 12.21 1.81
C VAL A 155 -3.72 12.42 0.33
N PRO A 156 -3.12 13.55 -0.07
CA PRO A 156 -2.87 13.90 -1.47
C PRO A 156 -1.66 13.14 -2.05
N VAL A 157 -1.76 11.81 -2.09
CA VAL A 157 -0.84 10.90 -2.77
C VAL A 157 -1.55 10.34 -4.00
N ASP A 158 -0.92 10.46 -5.16
CA ASP A 158 -1.47 9.98 -6.43
C ASP A 158 -1.79 8.48 -6.38
N THR A 159 -2.94 8.11 -6.96
CA THR A 159 -3.40 6.70 -7.00
C THR A 159 -2.38 5.77 -7.64
N SER A 160 -1.70 6.21 -8.71
CA SER A 160 -0.68 5.39 -9.38
C SER A 160 0.49 5.07 -8.45
N VAL A 161 0.86 6.00 -7.57
CA VAL A 161 1.92 5.81 -6.57
C VAL A 161 1.48 4.80 -5.51
N ARG A 162 0.24 4.92 -5.00
CA ARG A 162 -0.31 3.95 -4.02
C ARG A 162 -0.32 2.54 -4.59
N VAL A 163 -0.88 2.37 -5.78
CA VAL A 163 -0.93 1.09 -6.49
C VAL A 163 0.47 0.53 -6.72
N ALA A 164 1.41 1.33 -7.22
CA ALA A 164 2.78 0.89 -7.46
C ALA A 164 3.49 0.45 -6.17
N VAL A 165 3.33 1.20 -5.08
CA VAL A 165 3.92 0.87 -3.77
C VAL A 165 3.31 -0.43 -3.22
N VAL A 166 1.98 -0.56 -3.22
CA VAL A 166 1.29 -1.77 -2.76
C VAL A 166 1.70 -2.99 -3.60
N ALA A 167 1.73 -2.85 -4.93
CA ALA A 167 2.12 -3.94 -5.84
C ALA A 167 3.59 -4.35 -5.62
N THR A 168 4.48 -3.40 -5.37
CA THR A 168 5.90 -3.68 -5.14
C THR A 168 6.13 -4.36 -3.80
N LEU A 169 5.51 -3.83 -2.73
CA LEU A 169 5.68 -4.35 -1.37
C LEU A 169 4.99 -5.71 -1.19
N LEU A 170 3.78 -5.87 -1.72
CA LEU A 170 2.94 -7.03 -1.43
C LEU A 170 2.82 -8.02 -2.59
N GLY A 171 3.20 -7.64 -3.80
CA GLY A 171 3.10 -8.50 -4.99
C GLY A 171 4.31 -9.43 -5.22
N SER A 172 5.41 -9.26 -4.47
CA SER A 172 6.66 -9.99 -4.68
C SER A 172 6.87 -11.19 -3.75
N GLU A 173 6.13 -11.28 -2.65
CA GLU A 173 6.35 -12.30 -1.62
C GLU A 173 5.40 -13.50 -1.77
N LYS A 174 5.99 -14.69 -1.96
CA LYS A 174 5.26 -15.98 -2.05
C LYS A 174 4.66 -16.46 -0.71
N ASP A 175 5.06 -15.85 0.40
CA ASP A 175 4.54 -16.10 1.75
C ASP A 175 3.55 -14.99 2.22
N GLY A 176 3.12 -14.12 1.29
CA GLY A 176 2.52 -12.81 1.56
C GLY A 176 1.05 -12.76 2.02
N ASP A 177 0.36 -13.89 2.20
CA ASP A 177 -1.08 -13.87 2.51
C ASP A 177 -1.36 -13.29 3.92
N ASP A 178 -0.49 -13.60 4.89
CA ASP A 178 -0.60 -13.06 6.25
C ASP A 178 -0.29 -11.56 6.29
N TRP A 179 0.76 -11.10 5.59
CA TRP A 179 1.11 -9.68 5.57
C TRP A 179 0.13 -8.83 4.77
N VAL A 180 -0.39 -9.31 3.64
CA VAL A 180 -1.45 -8.62 2.89
C VAL A 180 -2.68 -8.42 3.79
N ARG A 181 -3.09 -9.46 4.53
CA ARG A 181 -4.22 -9.36 5.47
C ARG A 181 -3.96 -8.37 6.59
N GLU A 182 -2.79 -8.45 7.25
CA GLU A 182 -2.42 -7.53 8.34
C GLU A 182 -2.37 -6.08 7.86
N LEU A 183 -1.75 -5.81 6.71
CA LEU A 183 -1.60 -4.47 6.17
C LEU A 183 -2.91 -3.91 5.61
N ALA A 184 -3.76 -4.73 4.99
CA ALA A 184 -5.09 -4.31 4.55
C ALA A 184 -6.00 -3.97 5.74
N THR A 185 -5.90 -4.72 6.83
CA THR A 185 -6.71 -4.52 8.05
C THR A 185 -6.04 -3.61 9.09
N ALA A 186 -4.87 -3.06 8.77
CA ALA A 186 -4.16 -2.12 9.62
C ALA A 186 -5.06 -0.92 9.94
N LYS A 187 -5.24 -0.65 11.23
CA LYS A 187 -6.14 0.40 11.71
C LYS A 187 -5.40 1.72 11.82
N ASP A 188 -6.06 2.80 11.41
CA ASP A 188 -5.60 4.17 11.65
C ASP A 188 -5.83 4.62 13.10
N GLN A 189 -5.47 5.87 13.40
CA GLN A 189 -5.69 6.49 14.71
C GLN A 189 -7.16 6.55 15.17
N HIS A 190 -8.11 6.34 14.25
CA HIS A 190 -9.55 6.33 14.49
C HIS A 190 -10.13 4.90 14.52
N GLY A 191 -9.29 3.87 14.38
CA GLY A 191 -9.71 2.48 14.34
C GLY A 191 -10.26 2.01 12.98
N ARG A 192 -10.17 2.85 11.93
CA ARG A 192 -10.61 2.50 10.57
C ARG A 192 -9.53 1.68 9.87
N GLU A 193 -9.92 0.59 9.24
CA GLU A 193 -9.01 -0.27 8.48
C GLU A 193 -8.56 0.41 7.17
N ALA A 194 -7.30 0.20 6.80
CA ALA A 194 -6.71 0.80 5.60
C ALA A 194 -7.45 0.42 4.31
N LEU A 195 -7.97 -0.81 4.22
CA LEU A 195 -8.79 -1.28 3.10
C LEU A 195 -10.06 -0.43 2.91
N HIS A 196 -10.62 0.13 4.00
CA HIS A 196 -11.81 0.96 3.93
C HIS A 196 -11.49 2.41 3.56
N THR A 197 -10.35 2.94 4.01
CA THR A 197 -9.98 4.34 3.80
C THR A 197 -9.29 4.59 2.45
N THR A 198 -8.85 3.55 1.74
CA THR A 198 -8.10 3.69 0.49
C THR A 198 -8.94 3.97 -0.75
N ASP A 199 -8.30 4.34 -1.86
CA ASP A 199 -8.97 4.59 -3.13
C ASP A 199 -9.43 3.28 -3.80
N ALA A 200 -10.31 3.38 -4.80
CA ALA A 200 -10.89 2.21 -5.46
C ALA A 200 -9.84 1.28 -6.08
N ALA A 201 -8.88 1.82 -6.83
CA ALA A 201 -7.88 1.02 -7.54
C ALA A 201 -6.94 0.30 -6.57
N THR A 202 -6.51 0.99 -5.51
CA THR A 202 -5.67 0.38 -4.46
C THR A 202 -6.43 -0.70 -3.69
N ARG A 203 -7.72 -0.47 -3.40
CA ARG A 203 -8.58 -1.48 -2.75
C ARG A 203 -8.76 -2.72 -3.63
N ASP A 204 -8.97 -2.54 -4.93
CA ASP A 204 -9.14 -3.64 -5.88
C ASP A 204 -7.86 -4.48 -5.96
N LEU A 205 -6.69 -3.84 -5.96
CA LEU A 205 -5.40 -4.54 -5.88
C LEU A 205 -5.26 -5.32 -4.56
N LEU A 206 -5.51 -4.69 -3.41
CA LEU A 206 -5.41 -5.36 -2.10
C LEU A 206 -6.36 -6.56 -2.01
N ASN A 207 -7.60 -6.42 -2.50
CA ASN A 207 -8.55 -7.52 -2.56
C ASN A 207 -8.07 -8.61 -3.52
N GLY A 208 -7.51 -8.25 -4.68
CA GLY A 208 -6.94 -9.19 -5.64
C GLY A 208 -5.75 -9.98 -5.07
N LEU A 209 -4.98 -9.37 -4.18
CA LEU A 209 -3.89 -10.04 -3.45
C LEU A 209 -4.41 -10.91 -2.30
N ARG A 210 -5.47 -10.47 -1.60
CA ARG A 210 -6.00 -11.13 -0.40
C ARG A 210 -6.97 -12.28 -0.70
N PHE A 211 -7.73 -12.17 -1.78
CA PHE A 211 -8.85 -13.07 -2.07
C PHE A 211 -8.64 -13.73 -3.41
N PHE A 212 -9.00 -15.01 -3.50
CA PHE A 212 -9.01 -15.73 -4.76
C PHE A 212 -9.96 -15.04 -5.75
N CYS A 213 -9.45 -14.71 -6.94
CA CYS A 213 -10.13 -13.88 -7.94
C CYS A 213 -10.60 -12.51 -7.41
N GLY A 214 -9.99 -11.97 -6.35
CA GLY A 214 -10.38 -10.71 -5.72
C GLY A 214 -11.71 -10.75 -4.95
N ARG A 215 -12.30 -11.94 -4.75
CA ARG A 215 -13.67 -12.09 -4.22
C ARG A 215 -13.84 -13.19 -3.18
N TYR A 216 -13.12 -14.30 -3.33
CA TYR A 216 -13.34 -15.50 -2.54
C TYR A 216 -12.26 -15.64 -1.47
N GLU A 217 -12.66 -15.56 -0.20
CA GLU A 217 -11.80 -15.85 0.95
C GLU A 217 -11.93 -17.35 1.26
N LEU A 218 -10.97 -18.15 0.81
CA LEU A 218 -10.98 -19.60 1.02
C LEU A 218 -10.73 -19.93 2.49
N PHE A 219 -11.39 -20.95 3.02
CA PHE A 219 -11.23 -21.34 4.41
C PHE A 219 -9.95 -22.14 4.59
N ASP A 220 -9.25 -21.88 5.69
CA ASP A 220 -8.15 -22.73 6.15
C ASP A 220 -8.68 -24.11 6.56
N GLY A 221 -8.06 -25.16 6.01
CA GLY A 221 -8.35 -26.55 6.39
C GLY A 221 -8.61 -27.48 5.19
N PRO A 222 -8.87 -28.76 5.46
CA PRO A 222 -9.05 -29.75 4.40
C PRO A 222 -10.28 -29.42 3.55
N PRO A 223 -10.23 -29.68 2.24
CA PRO A 223 -11.40 -29.59 1.38
C PRO A 223 -12.57 -30.43 1.92
N ILE A 224 -13.79 -29.96 1.71
CA ILE A 224 -15.02 -30.69 2.03
C ILE A 224 -15.02 -32.05 1.31
N HIS A 225 -14.56 -32.07 0.06
CA HIS A 225 -14.53 -33.26 -0.77
C HIS A 225 -13.38 -33.18 -1.78
N VAL A 226 -12.74 -34.32 -2.02
CA VAL A 226 -11.70 -34.49 -3.05
C VAL A 226 -11.97 -35.80 -3.79
N SER A 227 -12.07 -35.72 -5.12
CA SER A 227 -12.06 -36.87 -6.02
C SER A 227 -11.02 -36.68 -7.13
N ALA A 228 -10.91 -37.65 -8.03
CA ALA A 228 -10.05 -37.53 -9.21
C ALA A 228 -10.45 -36.36 -10.14
N THR A 229 -11.72 -35.94 -10.08
CA THR A 229 -12.35 -35.02 -11.04
C THR A 229 -12.79 -33.70 -10.42
N ALA A 230 -12.92 -33.62 -9.08
CA ALA A 230 -13.38 -32.41 -8.42
C ALA A 230 -12.82 -32.21 -7.02
N VAL A 231 -12.67 -30.94 -6.63
CA VAL A 231 -12.33 -30.51 -5.28
C VAL A 231 -13.39 -29.52 -4.81
N VAL A 232 -13.90 -29.70 -3.59
CA VAL A 232 -14.91 -28.80 -2.99
C VAL A 232 -14.34 -28.18 -1.74
N VAL A 233 -14.37 -26.85 -1.63
CA VAL A 233 -13.86 -26.10 -0.48
C VAL A 233 -14.92 -25.14 0.05
N ASN A 234 -14.80 -24.75 1.32
CA ASN A 234 -15.57 -23.63 1.86
C ASN A 234 -14.86 -22.32 1.53
N ALA A 235 -15.64 -21.28 1.25
CA ALA A 235 -15.16 -19.92 1.09
C ALA A 235 -16.18 -18.92 1.64
N TYR A 236 -15.74 -17.70 1.96
CA TYR A 236 -16.62 -16.54 2.00
C TYR A 236 -16.61 -15.86 0.64
N ASP A 237 -17.79 -15.55 0.13
CA ASP A 237 -17.98 -14.72 -1.04
C ASP A 237 -18.30 -13.28 -0.59
N HIS A 238 -17.38 -12.36 -0.88
CA HIS A 238 -17.49 -10.93 -0.55
C HIS A 238 -18.22 -10.11 -1.63
N GLY A 239 -18.49 -10.69 -2.80
CA GLY A 239 -19.08 -10.01 -3.96
C GLY A 239 -20.48 -10.49 -4.33
N VAL A 240 -20.96 -11.59 -3.74
CA VAL A 240 -22.23 -12.23 -4.16
C VAL A 240 -23.42 -11.30 -4.07
N PHE A 241 -23.54 -10.49 -3.00
CA PHE A 241 -24.71 -9.64 -2.83
C PHE A 241 -24.79 -8.57 -3.91
N ARG A 242 -23.66 -7.97 -4.29
CA ARG A 242 -23.62 -7.01 -5.40
C ARG A 242 -23.96 -7.68 -6.73
N GLN A 243 -23.39 -8.84 -7.00
CA GLN A 243 -23.67 -9.53 -8.25
C GLN A 243 -25.14 -9.99 -8.37
N VAL A 244 -25.72 -10.46 -7.25
CA VAL A 244 -27.15 -10.80 -7.18
C VAL A 244 -28.01 -9.55 -7.39
N PHE A 245 -27.63 -8.41 -6.80
CA PHE A 245 -28.32 -7.14 -7.05
C PHE A 245 -28.30 -6.78 -8.53
N GLU A 246 -27.11 -6.75 -9.15
CA GLU A 246 -26.92 -6.39 -10.56
C GLU A 246 -27.70 -7.31 -11.51
N GLN A 247 -27.85 -8.59 -11.15
CA GLN A 247 -28.60 -9.56 -11.94
C GLN A 247 -30.11 -9.27 -12.00
N PHE A 248 -30.68 -8.67 -10.95
CA PHE A 248 -32.12 -8.39 -10.83
C PHE A 248 -32.48 -6.91 -10.82
N ALA A 249 -31.47 -6.03 -10.87
CA ALA A 249 -31.67 -4.60 -11.03
C ALA A 249 -32.27 -4.28 -12.40
N ASN A 250 -33.06 -3.21 -12.44
CA ASN A 250 -33.59 -2.65 -13.68
C ASN A 250 -32.50 -1.90 -14.46
N ASP A 251 -32.84 -1.39 -15.65
CA ASP A 251 -31.91 -0.62 -16.50
C ASP A 251 -31.39 0.68 -15.85
N CYS A 252 -32.07 1.16 -14.79
CA CYS A 252 -31.65 2.33 -14.01
C CYS A 252 -30.68 1.96 -12.87
N GLY A 253 -30.37 0.67 -12.67
CA GLY A 253 -29.51 0.19 -11.59
C GLY A 253 -30.20 0.15 -10.23
N GLU A 254 -31.52 -0.02 -10.21
CA GLU A 254 -32.35 -0.05 -9.00
C GLU A 254 -33.12 -1.36 -8.89
N LEU A 255 -33.40 -1.80 -7.67
CA LEU A 255 -34.05 -3.08 -7.40
C LEU A 255 -35.50 -2.87 -6.99
N ASP A 256 -36.45 -3.38 -7.78
CA ASP A 256 -37.86 -3.35 -7.45
C ASP A 256 -38.24 -4.47 -6.46
N LYS A 257 -39.48 -4.45 -5.98
CA LYS A 257 -39.99 -5.43 -5.01
C LYS A 257 -39.92 -6.88 -5.52
N LYS A 258 -40.09 -7.11 -6.82
CA LYS A 258 -40.02 -8.45 -7.42
C LYS A 258 -38.57 -8.95 -7.50
N GLY A 259 -37.66 -8.07 -7.90
CA GLY A 259 -36.23 -8.30 -7.92
C GLY A 259 -35.71 -8.63 -6.52
N PHE A 260 -36.12 -7.87 -5.50
CA PHE A 260 -35.77 -8.15 -4.11
C PHE A 260 -36.19 -9.55 -3.64
N GLN A 261 -37.41 -9.97 -3.98
CA GLN A 261 -37.86 -11.34 -3.69
C GLN A 261 -37.08 -12.40 -4.48
N ALA A 262 -36.71 -12.13 -5.73
CA ALA A 262 -35.88 -13.02 -6.53
C ALA A 262 -34.47 -13.16 -5.94
N CYS A 263 -33.86 -12.06 -5.50
CA CYS A 263 -32.59 -12.06 -4.77
C CYS A 263 -32.66 -12.94 -3.52
N GLY A 264 -33.70 -12.75 -2.68
CA GLY A 264 -33.90 -13.54 -1.46
C GLY A 264 -33.98 -15.04 -1.77
N ARG A 265 -34.77 -15.43 -2.76
CA ARG A 265 -34.88 -16.84 -3.20
C ARG A 265 -33.55 -17.41 -3.68
N LEU A 266 -32.79 -16.65 -4.48
CA LEU A 266 -31.47 -17.08 -4.98
C LEU A 266 -30.46 -17.27 -3.85
N LEU A 267 -30.52 -16.42 -2.82
CA LEU A 267 -29.71 -16.53 -1.61
C LEU A 267 -30.20 -17.60 -0.62
N GLY A 268 -31.24 -18.36 -0.99
CA GLY A 268 -31.75 -19.48 -0.22
C GLY A 268 -32.82 -19.12 0.82
N GLN A 269 -33.36 -17.89 0.82
CA GLN A 269 -34.53 -17.57 1.64
C GLN A 269 -35.75 -18.35 1.17
N GLN A 270 -36.34 -19.13 2.06
CA GLN A 270 -37.58 -19.84 1.77
C GLN A 270 -38.78 -18.90 1.97
N PRO A 271 -39.84 -18.97 1.14
CA PRO A 271 -41.07 -18.20 1.33
C PRO A 271 -41.75 -18.42 2.69
N THR A 272 -41.39 -19.49 3.41
CA THR A 272 -41.97 -19.91 4.68
C THR A 272 -40.91 -20.15 5.76
N ASP A 273 -39.77 -19.45 5.72
CA ASP A 273 -38.76 -19.56 6.76
C ASP A 273 -39.36 -19.23 8.14
N VAL A 274 -39.76 -20.29 8.88
CA VAL A 274 -40.49 -20.23 10.15
C VAL A 274 -39.73 -19.43 11.23
N LYS A 275 -38.43 -19.21 11.02
CA LYS A 275 -37.54 -18.41 11.89
C LYS A 275 -37.60 -16.90 11.62
N LYS A 276 -37.97 -16.44 10.42
CA LYS A 276 -38.19 -15.01 10.10
C LYS A 276 -39.69 -14.78 9.90
N LYS A 277 -40.37 -14.27 10.92
CA LYS A 277 -41.82 -13.95 10.91
C LYS A 277 -42.21 -12.77 9.97
N VAL A 278 -41.35 -12.34 9.06
CA VAL A 278 -41.57 -11.15 8.23
C VAL A 278 -41.53 -11.56 6.77
N ASP A 279 -42.63 -11.31 6.08
CA ASP A 279 -42.76 -11.47 4.63
C ASP A 279 -41.71 -10.61 3.92
N ALA A 280 -41.03 -11.14 2.90
CA ALA A 280 -40.06 -10.39 2.09
C ALA A 280 -40.67 -9.10 1.51
N ALA A 281 -41.98 -9.08 1.27
CA ALA A 281 -42.70 -7.88 0.87
C ALA A 281 -42.71 -6.79 1.96
N VAL A 282 -42.78 -7.18 3.24
CA VAL A 282 -42.73 -6.27 4.39
C VAL A 282 -41.29 -5.85 4.70
N GLU A 283 -40.30 -6.75 4.49
CA GLU A 283 -38.90 -6.36 4.59
C GLU A 283 -38.54 -5.29 3.54
N PHE A 284 -38.99 -5.44 2.28
CA PHE A 284 -38.74 -4.43 1.23
C PHE A 284 -39.23 -3.04 1.65
N ASP A 285 -40.47 -2.95 2.14
CA ASP A 285 -41.10 -1.67 2.51
C ASP A 285 -40.42 -0.98 3.73
N LEU A 286 -39.65 -1.73 4.54
CA LEU A 286 -38.84 -1.18 5.63
C LEU A 286 -37.54 -0.55 5.14
N TRP A 287 -37.00 -1.04 4.02
CA TRP A 287 -35.75 -0.58 3.43
C TRP A 287 -35.96 0.52 2.39
N ASP A 288 -37.11 0.52 1.71
CA ASP A 288 -37.58 1.60 0.83
C ASP A 288 -38.06 2.80 1.65
N LYS A 289 -37.10 3.52 2.24
CA LYS A 289 -37.38 4.62 3.19
C LYS A 289 -38.02 5.83 2.53
N ASP A 290 -37.72 6.08 1.27
CA ASP A 290 -38.27 7.19 0.49
C ASP A 290 -39.58 6.82 -0.22
N LYS A 291 -39.98 5.54 -0.18
CA LYS A 291 -41.19 4.99 -0.80
C LYS A 291 -41.19 5.17 -2.32
N SER A 292 -40.00 5.13 -2.91
CA SER A 292 -39.82 5.18 -4.35
C SER A 292 -40.33 3.93 -5.06
N GLY A 293 -40.49 2.82 -4.32
CA GLY A 293 -40.76 1.49 -4.86
C GLY A 293 -39.51 0.75 -5.32
N TYR A 294 -38.33 1.32 -5.08
CA TYR A 294 -37.05 0.80 -5.52
C TYR A 294 -35.99 0.88 -4.41
N LEU A 295 -34.97 0.03 -4.50
CA LEU A 295 -33.79 0.09 -3.64
C LEU A 295 -32.54 0.36 -4.47
N SER A 296 -31.71 1.29 -4.03
CA SER A 296 -30.37 1.47 -4.58
C SER A 296 -29.47 0.29 -4.19
N ALA A 297 -28.36 0.11 -4.93
CA ALA A 297 -27.33 -0.88 -4.59
C ALA A 297 -26.84 -0.71 -3.14
N SER A 298 -26.68 0.54 -2.69
CA SER A 298 -26.19 0.84 -1.34
C SER A 298 -27.15 0.40 -0.23
N GLU A 299 -28.46 0.55 -0.45
CA GLU A 299 -29.49 0.14 0.50
C GLU A 299 -29.62 -1.37 0.54
N TYR A 300 -29.60 -2.03 -0.62
CA TYR A 300 -29.64 -3.47 -0.71
C TYR A 300 -28.41 -4.14 -0.07
N ILE A 301 -27.21 -3.61 -0.27
CA ILE A 301 -26.00 -4.13 0.39
C ILE A 301 -26.10 -3.96 1.91
N ARG A 302 -26.58 -2.82 2.41
CA ARG A 302 -26.81 -2.64 3.85
C ARG A 302 -27.82 -3.63 4.42
N TYR A 303 -28.87 -3.96 3.66
CA TYR A 303 -29.82 -5.01 4.01
C TYR A 303 -29.12 -6.36 4.13
N CYS A 304 -28.27 -6.71 3.14
CA CYS A 304 -27.53 -7.96 3.15
C CYS A 304 -26.52 -8.02 4.31
N ASP A 305 -25.87 -6.91 4.64
CA ASP A 305 -24.97 -6.81 5.79
C ASP A 305 -25.70 -7.15 7.09
N GLN A 306 -26.89 -6.57 7.31
CA GLN A 306 -27.68 -6.82 8.51
C GLN A 306 -28.28 -8.22 8.56
N THR A 307 -28.64 -8.78 7.40
CA THR A 307 -29.33 -10.08 7.32
C THR A 307 -28.37 -11.26 7.32
N TYR A 308 -27.24 -11.14 6.62
CA TYR A 308 -26.32 -12.24 6.34
C TYR A 308 -24.91 -12.01 6.90
N GLY A 309 -24.59 -10.82 7.43
CA GLY A 309 -23.27 -10.49 7.98
C GLY A 309 -22.26 -9.99 6.94
N GLY A 310 -22.74 -9.51 5.78
CA GLY A 310 -21.96 -8.79 4.76
C GLY A 310 -21.07 -9.66 3.86
N LYS A 311 -20.94 -10.94 4.18
CA LYS A 311 -20.37 -11.96 3.31
C LYS A 311 -21.16 -13.26 3.43
N LEU A 312 -21.18 -14.05 2.35
CA LEU A 312 -21.90 -15.32 2.35
C LEU A 312 -20.93 -16.49 2.42
N LYS A 313 -21.17 -17.45 3.31
CA LYS A 313 -20.44 -18.72 3.30
C LYS A 313 -20.94 -19.57 2.13
N VAL A 314 -20.04 -19.95 1.24
CA VAL A 314 -20.35 -20.73 0.04
C VAL A 314 -19.47 -21.98 -0.04
N ALA A 315 -19.95 -22.99 -0.76
CA ALA A 315 -19.15 -24.13 -1.18
C ALA A 315 -18.70 -23.92 -2.63
N MET A 316 -17.39 -23.86 -2.87
CA MET A 316 -16.82 -23.74 -4.20
C MET A 316 -16.40 -25.13 -4.69
N LYS A 317 -16.97 -25.57 -5.82
CA LYS A 317 -16.62 -26.84 -6.48
C LYS A 317 -15.76 -26.56 -7.71
N PHE A 318 -14.47 -26.86 -7.60
CA PHE A 318 -13.52 -26.83 -8.71
C PHE A 318 -13.56 -28.16 -9.44
N MET A 319 -13.70 -28.12 -10.77
CA MET A 319 -13.74 -29.31 -11.61
C MET A 319 -12.54 -29.33 -12.54
N ARG A 320 -11.95 -30.52 -12.72
CA ARG A 320 -10.75 -30.71 -13.55
C ARG A 320 -11.05 -30.53 -15.03
N ASN A 321 -12.20 -31.03 -15.50
CA ASN A 321 -12.55 -31.05 -16.91
C ASN A 321 -13.73 -30.11 -17.21
N ALA A 322 -13.64 -29.37 -18.32
CA ALA A 322 -14.66 -28.39 -18.71
C ALA A 322 -16.02 -29.03 -19.04
N ASP A 323 -16.01 -30.22 -19.62
CA ASP A 323 -17.19 -31.03 -19.95
C ASP A 323 -17.89 -31.59 -18.71
N GLU A 324 -17.15 -31.92 -17.64
CA GLU A 324 -17.73 -32.23 -16.33
C GLU A 324 -18.37 -31.00 -15.70
N HIS A 325 -17.72 -29.84 -15.83
CA HIS A 325 -18.29 -28.58 -15.38
C HIS A 325 -19.60 -28.25 -16.08
N ALA A 326 -19.64 -28.33 -17.41
CA ALA A 326 -20.86 -28.09 -18.19
C ALA A 326 -21.99 -29.02 -17.76
N ARG A 327 -21.72 -30.33 -17.65
CA ARG A 327 -22.72 -31.31 -17.19
C ARG A 327 -23.26 -31.00 -15.80
N GLU A 328 -22.40 -30.62 -14.85
CA GLU A 328 -22.81 -30.26 -13.50
C GLU A 328 -23.72 -29.02 -13.49
N VAL A 329 -23.39 -28.01 -14.29
CA VAL A 329 -24.18 -26.78 -14.42
C VAL A 329 -25.55 -27.10 -15.05
N ASP A 330 -25.56 -27.83 -16.17
CA ASP A 330 -26.77 -28.23 -16.86
C ASP A 330 -27.68 -29.07 -15.96
N THR A 331 -27.11 -30.03 -15.23
CA THR A 331 -27.85 -30.88 -14.29
C THR A 331 -28.50 -30.06 -13.19
N ARG A 332 -27.86 -28.96 -12.76
CA ARG A 332 -28.39 -28.08 -11.71
C ARG A 332 -29.39 -27.04 -12.21
N ALA A 333 -29.42 -26.74 -13.50
CA ALA A 333 -30.30 -25.72 -14.05
C ALA A 333 -31.80 -26.06 -13.83
N ASP A 334 -32.13 -27.36 -13.87
CA ASP A 334 -33.51 -27.84 -13.78
C ASP A 334 -33.89 -28.38 -12.39
N LEU A 335 -33.00 -28.28 -11.39
CA LEU A 335 -33.28 -28.77 -10.04
C LEU A 335 -34.10 -27.77 -9.24
N ASP A 336 -35.10 -28.30 -8.54
CA ASP A 336 -35.96 -27.51 -7.67
C ASP A 336 -35.17 -26.99 -6.46
N ILE A 337 -35.16 -25.66 -6.32
CA ILE A 337 -34.48 -24.90 -5.27
C ILE A 337 -34.95 -25.26 -3.85
N HIS A 338 -36.11 -25.89 -3.71
CA HIS A 338 -36.62 -26.40 -2.43
C HIS A 338 -35.85 -27.64 -1.94
N PHE A 339 -35.21 -28.39 -2.84
CA PHE A 339 -34.48 -29.62 -2.50
C PHE A 339 -32.96 -29.47 -2.69
N VAL A 340 -32.52 -28.64 -3.63
CA VAL A 340 -31.11 -28.40 -3.93
C VAL A 340 -30.87 -26.90 -4.03
N LEU A 341 -29.94 -26.36 -3.25
CA LEU A 341 -29.54 -24.95 -3.38
C LEU A 341 -29.12 -24.65 -4.82
N GLY A 342 -29.75 -23.63 -5.41
CA GLY A 342 -29.46 -23.17 -6.77
C GLY A 342 -28.01 -22.69 -6.91
N LEU A 343 -27.52 -22.66 -8.14
CA LEU A 343 -26.20 -22.10 -8.43
C LEU A 343 -26.21 -20.59 -8.17
N LEU A 344 -25.31 -20.15 -7.29
CA LEU A 344 -25.05 -18.73 -7.10
C LEU A 344 -24.30 -18.16 -8.32
N PRO A 345 -24.50 -16.87 -8.64
CA PRO A 345 -23.77 -16.24 -9.71
C PRO A 345 -22.27 -16.21 -9.36
N THR A 346 -21.45 -16.54 -10.36
CA THR A 346 -19.99 -16.65 -10.22
C THR A 346 -19.29 -15.63 -11.12
N LEU A 347 -18.00 -15.39 -10.88
CA LEU A 347 -17.19 -14.57 -11.78
C LEU A 347 -17.02 -15.25 -13.15
N PRO A 348 -16.73 -14.49 -14.23
CA PRO A 348 -16.45 -15.05 -15.54
C PRO A 348 -15.35 -16.13 -15.49
N GLN A 349 -15.50 -17.19 -16.28
CA GLN A 349 -14.55 -18.31 -16.31
C GLN A 349 -13.11 -17.87 -16.67
N ALA A 350 -12.97 -16.83 -17.51
CA ALA A 350 -11.67 -16.25 -17.82
C ALA A 350 -10.92 -15.74 -16.58
N THR A 351 -11.65 -15.14 -15.63
CA THR A 351 -11.09 -14.67 -14.35
C THR A 351 -10.60 -15.85 -13.52
N PHE A 352 -11.37 -16.94 -13.42
CA PHE A 352 -10.95 -18.15 -12.73
C PHE A 352 -9.70 -18.77 -13.40
N HIS A 353 -9.67 -18.88 -14.72
CA HIS A 353 -8.51 -19.43 -15.44
C HIS A 353 -7.22 -18.63 -15.18
N ALA A 354 -7.31 -17.29 -15.12
CA ALA A 354 -6.16 -16.45 -14.83
C ALA A 354 -5.60 -16.62 -13.41
N ASN A 355 -6.42 -17.08 -12.46
CA ASN A 355 -6.07 -17.16 -11.04
C ASN A 355 -5.93 -18.61 -10.52
N VAL A 356 -6.45 -19.61 -11.22
CA VAL A 356 -6.38 -21.02 -10.80
C VAL A 356 -4.94 -21.53 -10.70
N ALA A 357 -4.04 -21.03 -11.56
CA ALA A 357 -2.64 -21.45 -11.55
C ALA A 357 -1.90 -21.06 -10.26
N SER A 358 -2.33 -19.98 -9.59
CA SER A 358 -1.78 -19.53 -8.31
C SER A 358 -2.58 -20.04 -7.10
N LEU A 359 -3.65 -20.82 -7.32
CA LEU A 359 -4.46 -21.36 -6.23
C LEU A 359 -3.70 -22.43 -5.46
N THR A 360 -3.36 -22.12 -4.21
CA THR A 360 -2.82 -23.05 -3.22
C THR A 360 -3.90 -23.38 -2.19
N LEU A 361 -4.28 -24.65 -2.07
CA LEU A 361 -5.20 -25.09 -1.01
C LEU A 361 -4.39 -25.51 0.23
N PRO A 362 -4.64 -24.91 1.41
CA PRO A 362 -3.96 -25.32 2.64
C PRO A 362 -4.27 -26.79 2.97
N GLY A 363 -3.23 -27.59 3.26
CA GLY A 363 -3.40 -28.97 3.77
C GLY A 363 -2.94 -30.12 2.88
N ARG A 364 -2.38 -29.86 1.69
CA ARG A 364 -1.48 -30.76 0.94
C ARG A 364 -1.00 -30.00 -0.30
N GLY A 365 0.28 -30.12 -0.66
CA GLY A 365 0.91 -29.48 -1.83
C GLY A 365 0.36 -29.95 -3.20
N VAL A 366 -0.96 -29.92 -3.36
CA VAL A 366 -1.65 -30.10 -4.63
C VAL A 366 -1.84 -28.71 -5.20
N ALA A 367 -0.87 -28.28 -6.00
CA ALA A 367 -1.16 -27.24 -6.98
C ALA A 367 -2.26 -27.79 -7.90
N MET A 368 -3.33 -27.01 -8.11
CA MET A 368 -4.30 -27.28 -9.18
C MET A 368 -3.70 -26.98 -10.57
N ALA A 369 -2.37 -27.05 -10.69
CA ALA A 369 -1.62 -26.91 -11.92
C ALA A 369 -1.56 -28.27 -12.61
N ASN A 370 -2.67 -28.61 -13.30
CA ASN A 370 -2.79 -29.38 -14.55
C ASN A 370 -4.19 -29.99 -14.68
#